data_AF-A0A803PS88-F1
#
_entry.id   AF-A0A803PS88-F1
#
_cell.length_a   1.000
_cell.length_b   1.000
_cell.length_c   1.000
_cell.angle_alpha   90.00
_cell.angle_beta   90.00
_cell.angle_gamma   90.00
#
_symmetry.space_group_name_H-M   'P 1'
#
loop_
_entity.id
_entity.type
_entity.pdbx_description
1 polymer ?
#
loop_
_entity_poly.entity_id
_entity_poly.type
_entity_poly.pdbx_seq_one_letter_code
_entity_poly.pdbx_strand_id
1 'polypeptide(L)'
;MGGDFPTKPMSLYATIWDASSWATNGGKYKVNYKYAPFVAEFKDLVLEGCPVNPIQEVQTTVACAEKSAALEREDYATITPERRSAMRKFRQRYMYYSYCYDTLRYPVPPPECVIVPSEKRLFKETGRLKFGGSHRRQSRRRNRPIVTATTVSDDLSDM
;
A
#
# COMPACT_ATOMS: atom_id res chain seq x y z
N MET A 1 -6.78 -7.18 -22.91
CA MET A 1 -6.08 -6.18 -22.09
C MET A 1 -6.31 -4.84 -22.75
N GLY A 2 -7.08 -3.94 -22.13
CA GLY A 2 -7.57 -2.71 -22.78
C GLY A 2 -7.85 -1.62 -21.75
N GLY A 3 -6.89 -1.36 -20.89
CA GLY A 3 -6.91 -0.21 -19.98
C GLY A 3 -5.93 0.85 -20.47
N ASP A 4 -6.28 2.12 -20.30
CA ASP A 4 -5.37 3.21 -20.58
C ASP A 4 -4.16 3.14 -19.64
N PHE A 5 -2.97 3.15 -20.22
CA PHE A 5 -1.71 3.19 -19.49
C PHE A 5 -1.01 4.53 -19.76
N PRO A 6 -0.36 5.17 -18.77
CA PRO A 6 0.39 6.40 -19.00
C PRO A 6 1.52 6.21 -20.02
N THR A 7 1.31 6.68 -21.26
CA THR A 7 2.25 6.52 -22.39
C THR A 7 2.78 7.86 -22.92
N LYS A 8 2.30 8.99 -22.38
CA LYS A 8 2.75 10.33 -22.77
C LYS A 8 3.88 10.81 -21.85
N PRO A 9 4.81 11.66 -22.34
CA PRO A 9 5.78 12.33 -21.47
C PRO A 9 5.09 13.08 -20.32
N MET A 10 5.72 13.08 -19.14
CA MET A 10 5.20 13.70 -17.93
C MET A 10 6.25 14.63 -17.30
N SER A 11 5.77 15.65 -16.58
CA SER A 11 6.59 16.54 -15.77
C SER A 11 6.39 16.23 -14.28
N LEU A 12 7.42 16.46 -13.47
CA LEU A 12 7.35 16.31 -12.01
C LEU A 12 6.91 17.62 -11.37
N TYR A 13 6.00 17.52 -10.41
CA TYR A 13 5.48 18.65 -9.64
C TYR A 13 5.51 18.30 -8.15
N ALA A 14 5.93 19.25 -7.31
CA ALA A 14 5.82 19.17 -5.86
C ALA A 14 5.11 20.42 -5.35
N THR A 15 3.98 20.26 -4.68
CA THR A 15 3.14 21.38 -4.23
C THR A 15 2.62 21.14 -2.82
N ILE A 16 2.51 22.22 -2.05
CA ILE A 16 1.70 22.29 -0.82
C ILE A 16 0.54 23.25 -1.11
N TRP A 17 -0.69 22.79 -0.87
CA TRP A 17 -1.89 23.56 -1.21
C TRP A 17 -3.08 23.21 -0.31
N ASP A 18 -4.08 24.08 -0.28
CA ASP A 18 -5.28 23.92 0.53
C ASP A 18 -6.33 23.05 -0.19
N ALA A 19 -6.46 21.81 0.28
CA ALA A 19 -7.45 20.83 -0.18
C ALA A 19 -8.59 20.61 0.82
N SER A 20 -8.99 21.66 1.57
CA SER A 20 -10.00 21.61 2.63
C SER A 20 -11.34 21.01 2.24
N SER A 21 -11.70 21.01 0.96
CA SER A 21 -12.95 20.42 0.47
C SER A 21 -12.97 18.88 0.54
N TRP A 22 -11.83 18.20 0.65
CA TRP A 22 -11.79 16.73 0.63
C TRP A 22 -10.67 16.06 1.46
N ALA A 23 -9.54 16.72 1.73
CA ALA A 23 -8.34 16.07 2.26
C ALA A 23 -8.53 15.41 3.63
N THR A 24 -9.07 16.14 4.61
CA THR A 24 -9.17 15.65 6.00
C THR A 24 -10.58 15.18 6.30
N ASN A 25 -10.73 13.86 6.48
CA ASN A 25 -12.00 13.19 6.75
C ASN A 25 -13.09 13.54 5.74
N GLY A 26 -12.74 13.54 4.45
CA GLY A 26 -13.65 13.89 3.35
C GLY A 26 -14.07 15.36 3.34
N GLY A 27 -13.23 16.27 3.87
CA GLY A 27 -13.50 17.71 3.93
C GLY A 27 -14.23 18.18 5.18
N LYS A 28 -14.50 17.28 6.14
CA LYS A 28 -15.14 17.63 7.42
C LYS A 28 -14.29 18.61 8.24
N TYR A 29 -12.97 18.44 8.22
CA TYR A 29 -12.05 19.30 8.95
C TYR A 29 -11.26 20.15 7.96
N LYS A 30 -11.54 21.45 7.94
CA LYS A 30 -10.85 22.43 7.07
C LYS A 30 -9.55 22.88 7.69
N VAL A 31 -8.65 23.41 6.87
CA VAL A 31 -7.42 24.04 7.34
C VAL A 31 -7.74 25.16 8.32
N ASN A 32 -6.94 25.26 9.38
CA ASN A 32 -7.01 26.37 10.30
C ASN A 32 -5.74 27.22 10.16
N TYR A 33 -5.85 28.31 9.41
CA TYR A 33 -4.74 29.22 9.11
C TYR A 33 -4.12 29.91 10.33
N LYS A 34 -4.71 29.80 11.53
CA LYS A 34 -4.06 30.22 12.78
C LYS A 34 -2.79 29.42 13.09
N TYR A 35 -2.65 28.21 12.54
CA TYR A 35 -1.46 27.36 12.68
C TYR A 35 -0.44 27.55 11.54
N ALA A 36 -0.61 28.56 10.70
CA ALA A 36 0.37 28.90 9.67
C ALA A 36 1.69 29.39 10.30
N PRO A 37 2.84 29.24 9.61
CA PRO A 37 2.99 28.70 8.26
C PRO A 37 2.93 27.16 8.20
N PHE A 38 2.34 26.63 7.13
CA PHE A 38 2.44 25.20 6.80
C PHE A 38 3.64 25.00 5.89
N VAL A 39 4.66 24.28 6.37
CA VAL A 39 5.95 24.13 5.69
C VAL A 39 6.16 22.68 5.31
N ALA A 40 6.57 22.44 4.07
CA ALA A 40 7.05 21.15 3.58
C ALA A 40 8.49 21.31 3.09
N GLU A 41 9.40 20.51 3.64
CA GLU A 41 10.81 20.50 3.26
C GLU A 41 11.12 19.27 2.40
N PHE A 42 11.79 19.49 1.28
CA PHE A 42 12.21 18.44 0.35
C PHE A 42 13.73 18.49 0.22
N LYS A 43 14.38 17.32 0.26
CA LYS A 43 15.83 17.17 0.12
C LYS A 43 16.15 15.91 -0.67
N ASP A 44 17.41 15.78 -1.09
CA ASP A 44 17.94 14.58 -1.74
C ASP A 44 17.17 14.21 -3.02
N LEU A 45 16.85 15.20 -3.87
CA LEU A 45 16.14 14.98 -5.13
C LEU A 45 17.00 14.18 -6.11
N VAL A 46 16.56 12.96 -6.43
CA VAL A 46 17.17 12.10 -7.46
C VAL A 46 16.23 12.03 -8.66
N LEU A 47 16.74 12.41 -9.84
CA LEU A 47 16.00 12.34 -11.10
C LEU A 47 16.66 11.33 -12.03
N GLU A 48 16.09 10.12 -12.05
CA GLU A 48 16.46 9.06 -12.98
C GLU A 48 15.31 8.82 -13.95
N GLY A 49 15.42 9.35 -15.16
CA GLY A 49 14.41 9.22 -16.19
C GLY A 49 14.99 9.52 -17.56
N CYS A 50 14.14 9.41 -18.59
CA CYS A 50 14.49 9.84 -19.93
C CYS A 50 13.90 11.23 -20.21
N PRO A 51 14.73 12.29 -20.34
CA PRO A 51 14.24 13.62 -20.65
C PRO A 51 13.73 13.67 -22.09
N VAL A 52 12.57 14.29 -22.29
CA VAL A 52 11.97 14.50 -23.61
C VAL A 52 11.81 16.00 -23.83
N ASN A 53 12.16 16.48 -25.03
CA ASN A 53 11.91 17.87 -25.40
C ASN A 53 10.42 18.05 -25.74
N PRO A 54 9.67 18.87 -24.99
CA PRO A 54 8.23 19.04 -25.19
C PRO A 54 7.87 19.72 -26.53
N ILE A 55 8.84 20.33 -27.21
CA ILE A 55 8.65 21.02 -28.51
C ILE A 55 8.75 20.03 -29.69
N GLN A 56 9.46 18.91 -29.51
CA GLN A 56 9.56 17.85 -30.51
C GLN A 56 8.52 16.77 -30.22
N GLU A 57 7.30 16.96 -30.69
CA GLU A 57 6.20 15.97 -30.55
C GLU A 57 6.43 14.66 -31.32
N VAL A 58 7.58 14.52 -32.03
CA VAL A 58 7.86 13.40 -32.92
C VAL A 58 9.05 12.56 -32.42
N GLN A 59 8.69 11.38 -31.92
CA GLN A 59 9.46 10.12 -31.86
C GLN A 59 10.89 10.18 -31.30
N THR A 60 11.00 10.08 -29.98
CA THR A 60 12.22 9.61 -29.28
C THR A 60 11.98 8.28 -28.56
N THR A 61 11.10 7.41 -29.07
CA THR A 61 11.03 6.02 -28.59
C THR A 61 12.39 5.34 -28.65
N VAL A 62 13.24 5.72 -29.61
CA VAL A 62 14.64 5.28 -29.72
C VAL A 62 15.53 5.90 -28.63
N ALA A 63 15.39 7.20 -28.32
CA ALA A 63 16.30 7.88 -27.39
C ALA A 63 16.13 7.40 -25.94
N CYS A 64 14.91 6.96 -25.58
CA CYS A 64 14.64 6.41 -24.25
C CYS A 64 14.75 4.88 -24.18
N ALA A 65 14.94 4.19 -25.31
CA ALA A 65 14.92 2.73 -25.35
C ALA A 65 15.97 2.10 -24.42
N GLU A 66 17.19 2.64 -24.37
CA GLU A 66 18.24 2.15 -23.49
C GLU A 66 17.90 2.32 -22.01
N LYS A 67 17.30 3.45 -21.64
CA LYS A 67 16.87 3.73 -20.26
C LYS A 67 15.69 2.84 -19.86
N SER A 68 14.72 2.65 -20.75
CA SER A 68 13.63 1.69 -20.53
C SER A 68 14.17 0.27 -20.35
N ALA A 69 15.09 -0.17 -21.22
CA ALA A 69 15.71 -1.47 -21.11
C ALA A 69 16.57 -1.62 -19.83
N ALA A 70 17.21 -0.55 -19.37
CA ALA A 70 17.90 -0.53 -18.08
C ALA A 70 16.90 -0.76 -16.95
N LEU A 71 15.80 0.02 -16.90
CA LEU A 71 14.74 -0.14 -15.89
C LEU A 71 14.10 -1.53 -15.90
N GLU A 72 13.97 -2.17 -17.07
CA GLU A 72 13.46 -3.54 -17.20
C GLU A 72 14.40 -4.62 -16.64
N ARG A 73 15.71 -4.35 -16.59
CA ARG A 73 16.71 -5.26 -16.01
C ARG A 73 16.84 -5.10 -14.49
N GLU A 74 16.31 -4.02 -13.93
CA GLU A 74 16.38 -3.77 -12.50
C GLU A 74 15.57 -4.80 -11.71
N ASP A 75 16.02 -5.07 -10.49
CA ASP A 75 15.40 -6.09 -9.63
C ASP A 75 13.93 -5.77 -9.29
N TYR A 76 13.54 -4.50 -9.41
CA TYR A 76 12.20 -3.98 -9.16
C TYR A 76 11.30 -3.94 -10.40
N ALA A 77 11.84 -4.25 -11.59
CA ALA A 77 11.03 -4.40 -12.80
C ALA A 77 9.96 -5.48 -12.64
N THR A 78 10.26 -6.51 -11.84
CA THR A 78 9.31 -7.56 -11.49
C THR A 78 9.15 -7.67 -9.97
N ILE A 79 7.91 -7.90 -9.53
CA ILE A 79 7.64 -8.06 -8.10
C ILE A 79 7.91 -9.50 -7.66
N THR A 80 8.96 -9.68 -6.85
CA THR A 80 9.32 -10.99 -6.26
C THR A 80 8.21 -11.51 -5.34
N PRO A 81 8.16 -12.82 -5.05
CA PRO A 81 7.21 -13.39 -4.07
C PRO A 81 7.27 -12.72 -2.69
N GLU A 82 8.46 -12.37 -2.22
CA GLU A 82 8.71 -11.71 -0.93
C GLU A 82 8.14 -10.28 -0.95
N ARG A 83 8.46 -9.50 -1.99
CA ARG A 83 7.92 -8.14 -2.19
C ARG A 83 6.39 -8.15 -2.29
N ARG A 84 5.83 -9.13 -3.01
CA ARG A 84 4.37 -9.34 -3.11
C ARG A 84 3.74 -9.70 -1.76
N SER A 85 4.40 -10.53 -0.95
CA SER A 85 3.96 -10.88 0.41
C SER A 85 4.00 -9.67 1.34
N ALA A 86 5.06 -8.85 1.28
CA ALA A 86 5.19 -7.61 2.02
C ALA A 86 4.08 -6.60 1.65
N MET A 87 3.84 -6.39 0.35
CA MET A 87 2.74 -5.56 -0.15
C MET A 87 1.38 -6.05 0.38
N ARG A 88 1.12 -7.37 0.34
CA ARG A 88 -0.12 -7.95 0.88
C ARG A 88 -0.28 -7.68 2.38
N LYS A 89 0.78 -7.90 3.17
CA LYS A 89 0.77 -7.63 4.61
C LYS A 89 0.53 -6.15 4.91
N PHE A 90 1.13 -5.24 4.13
CA PHE A 90 0.92 -3.81 4.27
C PHE A 90 -0.54 -3.44 3.98
N ARG A 91 -1.08 -3.88 2.84
CA ARG A 91 -2.48 -3.64 2.45
C ARG A 91 -3.46 -4.14 3.51
N GLN A 92 -3.24 -5.33 4.06
CA GLN A 92 -4.10 -5.89 5.11
C GLN A 92 -4.14 -5.07 6.41
N ARG A 93 -3.07 -4.35 6.73
CA ARG A 93 -2.92 -3.63 8.00
C ARG A 93 -3.25 -2.15 7.90
N TYR A 94 -2.80 -1.50 6.83
CA TYR A 94 -2.72 -0.04 6.72
C TYR A 94 -3.61 0.56 5.63
N MET A 95 -4.13 -0.24 4.69
CA MET A 95 -4.99 0.29 3.63
C MET A 95 -6.39 0.60 4.17
N TYR A 96 -6.81 1.86 4.09
CA TYR A 96 -8.11 2.32 4.59
C TYR A 96 -9.17 2.43 3.49
N TYR A 97 -8.76 2.57 2.23
CA TYR A 97 -9.64 2.70 1.07
C TYR A 97 -9.01 2.01 -0.15
N SER A 98 -9.84 1.44 -1.02
CA SER A 98 -9.44 0.89 -2.32
C SER A 98 -10.60 0.99 -3.30
N TYR A 99 -10.39 1.68 -4.43
CA TYR A 99 -11.40 1.86 -5.47
C TYR A 99 -11.82 0.53 -6.12
N CYS A 100 -10.92 -0.46 -6.20
CA CYS A 100 -11.25 -1.80 -6.70
C CYS A 100 -12.33 -2.53 -5.88
N TYR A 101 -12.55 -2.13 -4.62
CA TYR A 101 -13.60 -2.70 -3.76
C TYR A 101 -14.75 -1.70 -3.50
N ASP A 102 -14.73 -0.54 -4.17
CA ASP A 102 -15.77 0.48 -4.09
C ASP A 102 -16.87 0.15 -5.10
N THR A 103 -17.75 -0.79 -4.74
CA THR A 103 -18.87 -1.21 -5.56
C THR A 103 -19.97 -0.16 -5.66
N LEU A 104 -19.98 0.83 -4.76
CA LEU A 104 -20.87 1.97 -4.85
C LEU A 104 -20.46 2.91 -6.00
N ARG A 105 -19.15 3.17 -6.14
CA ARG A 105 -18.60 4.01 -7.21
C ARG A 105 -18.44 3.25 -8.53
N TYR A 106 -18.00 2.00 -8.45
CA TYR A 106 -17.73 1.12 -9.59
C TYR A 106 -18.52 -0.18 -9.43
N PRO A 107 -19.79 -0.25 -9.89
CA PRO A 107 -20.60 -1.46 -9.77
C PRO A 107 -19.94 -2.70 -10.38
N VAL A 108 -19.20 -2.50 -11.47
CA VAL A 108 -18.27 -3.48 -12.05
C VAL A 108 -16.85 -2.98 -11.79
N PRO A 109 -15.98 -3.78 -11.13
CA PRO A 109 -14.60 -3.38 -10.91
C PRO A 109 -13.87 -3.07 -12.23
N PRO A 110 -13.05 -2.01 -12.26
CA PRO A 110 -12.22 -1.71 -13.42
C PRO A 110 -11.33 -2.91 -13.83
N PRO A 111 -11.02 -3.08 -15.13
CA PRO A 111 -10.39 -4.29 -15.67
C PRO A 111 -8.97 -4.55 -15.14
N GLU A 112 -8.28 -3.53 -14.63
CA GLU A 112 -6.96 -3.65 -14.01
C GLU A 112 -7.01 -4.19 -12.58
N CYS A 113 -8.19 -4.22 -11.95
CA CYS A 113 -8.35 -4.66 -10.58
C CYS A 113 -8.28 -6.19 -10.44
N VAL A 114 -7.35 -6.66 -9.60
CA VAL A 114 -7.31 -8.07 -9.16
C VAL A 114 -8.07 -8.21 -7.85
N ILE A 115 -9.26 -8.80 -7.90
CA ILE A 115 -10.12 -8.97 -6.73
C ILE A 115 -9.67 -10.18 -5.90
N VAL A 116 -9.09 -9.91 -4.73
CA VAL A 116 -8.72 -10.96 -3.77
C VAL A 116 -9.86 -11.19 -2.77
N PRO A 117 -10.50 -12.36 -2.72
CA PRO A 117 -11.69 -12.58 -1.89
C PRO A 117 -11.47 -12.33 -0.39
N SER A 118 -10.32 -12.72 0.15
CA SER A 118 -9.98 -12.50 1.55
C SER A 118 -9.82 -11.02 1.90
N GLU A 119 -9.36 -10.21 0.93
CA GLU A 119 -9.17 -8.76 1.09
C GLU A 119 -10.50 -8.02 0.92
N LYS A 120 -11.30 -8.39 -0.08
CA LYS A 120 -12.66 -7.85 -0.30
C LYS A 120 -13.52 -7.91 0.95
N ARG A 121 -13.41 -8.99 1.75
CA ARG A 121 -14.16 -9.15 3.02
C ARG A 121 -13.89 -8.04 4.03
N LEU A 122 -12.72 -7.41 3.99
CA LEU A 122 -12.31 -6.33 4.89
C LEU A 122 -12.95 -4.98 4.54
N PHE A 123 -13.43 -4.82 3.31
CA PHE A 123 -13.98 -3.56 2.81
C PHE A 123 -15.51 -3.53 2.83
N LYS A 124 -16.06 -2.35 3.04
CA LYS A 124 -17.47 -2.01 2.79
C LYS A 124 -17.69 -1.82 1.30
N GLU A 125 -18.95 -1.71 0.88
CA GLU A 125 -19.31 -1.39 -0.51
C GLU A 125 -18.77 -0.03 -0.97
N THR A 126 -18.50 0.89 -0.05
CA THR A 126 -17.86 2.19 -0.33
C THR A 126 -16.36 2.10 -0.53
N GLY A 127 -15.78 0.90 -0.63
CA GLY A 127 -14.34 0.67 -0.72
C GLY A 127 -13.53 1.05 0.51
N ARG A 128 -14.18 1.56 1.58
CA ARG A 128 -13.56 1.87 2.87
C ARG A 128 -13.49 0.66 3.77
N LEU A 129 -12.45 0.59 4.61
CA LEU A 129 -12.26 -0.52 5.55
C LEU A 129 -13.42 -0.62 6.55
N LYS A 130 -13.84 -1.85 6.88
CA LYS A 130 -14.76 -2.12 7.99
C LYS A 130 -14.02 -1.85 9.30
N PHE A 131 -14.47 -0.83 10.04
CA PHE A 131 -13.95 -0.53 11.38
C PHE A 131 -13.99 -1.81 12.26
N GLY A 132 -12.85 -2.13 12.89
CA GLY A 132 -12.67 -3.33 13.73
C GLY A 132 -11.93 -4.51 13.06
N GLY A 133 -11.55 -4.41 11.78
CA GLY A 133 -10.96 -5.53 11.01
C GLY A 133 -9.44 -5.72 11.07
N SER A 134 -8.63 -4.69 11.37
CA SER A 134 -7.14 -4.81 11.33
C SER A 134 -6.45 -4.75 12.69
N HIS A 135 -7.15 -4.35 13.76
CA HIS A 135 -6.57 -4.21 15.12
C HIS A 135 -6.96 -5.29 16.12
N ARG A 136 -7.65 -6.37 15.71
CA ARG A 136 -7.75 -7.55 16.58
C ARG A 136 -6.38 -8.21 16.63
N ARG A 137 -5.55 -7.78 17.59
CA ARG A 137 -4.43 -8.57 18.12
C ARG A 137 -5.03 -9.94 18.43
N GLN A 138 -4.74 -10.94 17.60
CA GLN A 138 -4.93 -12.32 18.01
C GLN A 138 -4.05 -12.49 19.24
N SER A 139 -4.65 -12.42 20.42
CA SER A 139 -4.08 -12.94 21.65
C SER A 139 -3.70 -14.39 21.34
N ARG A 140 -2.41 -14.63 21.05
CA ARG A 140 -1.84 -15.97 21.15
C ARG A 140 -1.99 -16.36 22.61
N ARG A 141 -3.10 -17.05 22.94
CA ARG A 141 -3.17 -17.86 24.15
C ARG A 141 -2.08 -18.91 23.99
N ARG A 142 -0.90 -18.62 24.54
CA ARG A 142 0.09 -19.65 24.86
C ARG A 142 -0.60 -20.56 25.88
N ASN A 143 -1.11 -21.71 25.44
CA ASN A 143 -1.36 -22.81 26.36
C ASN A 143 0.01 -23.19 26.94
N ARG A 144 0.26 -22.74 28.17
CA ARG A 144 1.36 -23.23 28.98
C ARG A 144 0.96 -24.64 29.41
N PRO A 145 1.68 -25.70 29.03
CA PRO A 145 1.40 -27.02 29.59
C PRO A 145 1.62 -26.97 31.10
N ILE A 146 0.63 -27.44 31.85
CA ILE A 146 0.71 -27.63 33.29
C ILE A 146 1.70 -28.76 33.51
N VAL A 147 2.87 -28.45 34.08
CA VAL A 147 3.79 -29.47 34.59
C VAL A 147 3.20 -29.96 35.91
N THR A 148 2.61 -31.15 35.90
CA THR A 148 2.25 -31.88 37.11
C THR A 148 3.53 -32.23 37.86
N ALA A 149 3.69 -31.68 39.07
CA ALA A 149 4.72 -32.08 40.01
C ALA A 149 4.39 -33.50 40.51
N THR A 150 5.19 -34.48 40.10
CA THR A 150 5.22 -35.80 40.75
C THR A 150 5.93 -35.65 42.08
N THR A 151 5.18 -35.84 43.17
CA THR A 151 5.73 -36.03 44.52
C THR A 151 6.42 -37.38 44.57
N VAL A 152 7.73 -37.36 44.80
CA VAL A 152 8.52 -38.54 45.15
C VAL A 152 8.24 -38.83 46.63
N SER A 153 7.69 -40.00 46.92
CA SER A 153 7.65 -40.55 48.27
C SER A 153 8.76 -41.60 48.34
N ASP A 154 9.77 -41.34 49.16
CA ASP A 154 10.72 -42.34 49.62
C ASP A 154 9.99 -43.33 50.54
N ASP A 155 10.14 -44.62 50.27
CA ASP A 155 10.15 -45.62 51.33
C ASP A 155 11.10 -46.78 50.96
N LEU A 156 11.93 -47.11 51.94
CA LEU A 156 13.11 -47.97 51.92
C LEU A 156 12.72 -49.43 52.23
N SER A 157 13.68 -50.35 51.99
CA SER A 157 13.74 -51.80 52.40
C SER A 157 12.92 -52.77 51.52
N ASP A 158 13.36 -53.97 51.16
CA ASP A 158 14.42 -54.85 51.67
C ASP A 158 14.72 -55.95 50.61
N MET A 159 15.92 -56.54 50.67
CA MET A 159 16.49 -57.69 49.91
C MET A 159 16.95 -57.51 48.45
#